data_AF-A0A163YF56-F1
#
_entry.id   AF-A0A163YF56-F1
#
_cell.length_a   1.000
_cell.length_b   1.000
_cell.length_c   1.000
_cell.angle_alpha   90.00
_cell.angle_beta   90.00
_cell.angle_gamma   90.00
#
_symmetry.space_group_name_H-M   'P 1'
#
loop_
_entity.id
_entity.type
_entity.pdbx_description
1 polymer ?
#
loop_
_entity_poly.entity_id
_entity_poly.type
_entity_poly.pdbx_seq_one_letter_code
_entity_poly.pdbx_strand_id
1 'polypeptide(L)'
;MLPQQVKVSDITDENSAQTYLNQAIMTTFCRVLDSSRLAPDVVMRLLATAIGSTYREVAAAHQDGQCPCGWRPVPDADIEALRASLEDAAAPKMADDLHSMVIAGRA
;
A
#
# COMPACT_ATOMS: atom_id res chain seq x y z
N MET A 1 -13.62 -18.96 3.24
CA MET A 1 -12.21 -19.02 3.65
C MET A 1 -11.79 -17.60 3.96
N LEU A 2 -11.40 -17.30 5.21
CA LEU A 2 -10.74 -16.03 5.51
C LEU A 2 -9.36 -16.08 4.82
N PRO A 3 -8.93 -15.03 4.09
CA PRO A 3 -7.60 -15.01 3.50
C PRO A 3 -6.58 -15.21 4.63
N GLN A 4 -5.67 -16.17 4.41
CA GLN A 4 -4.62 -16.47 5.36
C GLN A 4 -3.76 -15.22 5.54
N GLN A 5 -3.61 -14.73 6.78
CA GLN A 5 -2.70 -13.63 7.07
C GLN A 5 -1.29 -14.05 6.65
N VAL A 6 -0.69 -13.31 5.72
CA VAL A 6 0.74 -13.43 5.46
C VAL A 6 1.45 -13.05 6.76
N LYS A 7 2.34 -13.91 7.27
CA LYS A 7 3.14 -13.58 8.45
C LYS A 7 4.35 -12.77 8.02
N VAL A 8 4.85 -11.91 8.90
CA VAL A 8 6.10 -11.14 8.65
C VAL A 8 7.28 -12.08 8.33
N SER A 9 7.28 -13.29 8.90
CA SER A 9 8.28 -14.34 8.63
C SER A 9 8.29 -14.85 7.20
N ASP A 10 7.23 -14.60 6.43
CA ASP A 10 7.03 -15.14 5.09
C ASP A 10 7.37 -14.09 4.01
N ILE A 11 7.84 -12.91 4.43
CA ILE A 11 8.29 -11.84 3.53
C ILE A 11 9.71 -12.14 3.09
N THR A 12 9.88 -12.54 1.83
CA THR A 12 11.18 -12.93 1.26
C THR A 12 11.59 -12.07 0.06
N ASP A 13 10.65 -11.33 -0.51
CA ASP A 13 10.81 -10.52 -1.71
C ASP A 13 9.82 -9.34 -1.72
N GLU A 14 9.93 -8.47 -2.71
CA GLU A 14 9.08 -7.28 -2.84
C GLU A 14 7.60 -7.63 -3.02
N ASN A 15 7.26 -8.73 -3.72
CA ASN A 15 5.87 -9.09 -4.00
C ASN A 15 5.17 -9.66 -2.74
N SER A 16 5.86 -10.49 -1.98
CA SER A 16 5.41 -10.97 -0.68
C SER A 16 5.30 -9.84 0.34
N ALA A 17 6.23 -8.88 0.34
CA ALA A 17 6.14 -7.65 1.13
C ALA A 17 4.92 -6.81 0.73
N GLN A 18 4.68 -6.58 -0.56
CA GLN A 18 3.53 -5.82 -1.05
C GLN A 18 2.21 -6.49 -0.68
N THR A 19 2.13 -7.82 -0.81
CA THR A 19 0.96 -8.60 -0.42
C THR A 19 0.67 -8.46 1.07
N TYR A 20 1.71 -8.58 1.91
CA TYR A 20 1.60 -8.36 3.34
C TYR A 20 1.09 -6.95 3.68
N LEU A 21 1.69 -5.91 3.08
CA LEU A 21 1.30 -4.52 3.32
C LEU A 21 -0.15 -4.26 2.90
N ASN A 22 -0.59 -4.77 1.75
CA ASN A 22 -1.98 -4.64 1.29
C ASN A 22 -2.97 -5.23 2.30
N GLN A 23 -2.67 -6.43 2.82
CA GLN A 23 -3.52 -7.08 3.83
C GLN A 23 -3.52 -6.31 5.15
N ALA A 24 -2.35 -5.86 5.62
CA ALA A 24 -2.22 -5.12 6.87
C ALA A 24 -2.95 -3.77 6.82
N ILE A 25 -2.83 -3.04 5.70
CA ILE A 25 -3.50 -1.76 5.47
C ILE A 25 -5.03 -1.97 5.43
N MET A 26 -5.53 -2.93 4.65
CA MET A 26 -6.97 -3.18 4.56
C MET A 26 -7.56 -3.62 5.91
N THR A 27 -6.86 -4.48 6.64
CA THR A 27 -7.28 -4.89 7.99
C THR A 27 -7.35 -3.70 8.95
N THR A 28 -6.34 -2.83 8.90
CA THR A 28 -6.29 -1.62 9.74
C THR A 28 -7.39 -0.64 9.36
N PHE A 29 -7.61 -0.43 8.06
CA PHE A 29 -8.69 0.40 7.53
C PHE A 29 -10.06 -0.06 8.05
N CYS A 30 -10.40 -1.33 7.87
CA CYS A 30 -11.69 -1.88 8.33
C CYS A 30 -11.84 -1.72 9.86
N ARG A 31 -10.80 -2.05 10.63
CA ARG A 31 -10.83 -1.90 12.10
C ARG A 31 -11.09 -0.45 12.54
N VAL A 32 -10.45 0.52 11.89
CA VAL A 32 -10.67 1.94 12.19
C VAL A 32 -12.06 2.38 11.76
N LEU A 33 -12.54 1.94 10.60
CA LEU A 33 -13.88 2.25 10.11
C LEU A 33 -14.96 1.74 11.09
N ASP A 34 -14.85 0.48 11.50
CA ASP A 34 -15.79 -0.18 12.41
C ASP A 34 -15.84 0.49 13.79
N SER A 35 -14.69 0.96 14.29
CA SER A 35 -14.56 1.54 15.64
C SER A 35 -14.83 3.04 15.73
N SER A 36 -14.65 3.79 14.64
CA SER A 36 -14.71 5.26 14.67
C SER A 36 -16.00 5.88 14.15
N ARG A 37 -16.82 5.13 13.39
CA ARG A 37 -18.01 5.63 12.66
C ARG A 37 -17.72 6.77 11.66
N LEU A 38 -16.45 6.98 11.30
CA LEU A 38 -16.05 7.94 10.28
C LEU A 38 -16.47 7.47 8.88
N ALA A 39 -16.61 8.41 7.96
CA ALA A 39 -16.81 8.08 6.56
C ALA A 39 -15.51 7.46 5.96
N PRO A 40 -15.62 6.52 4.99
CA PRO A 40 -14.46 5.88 4.37
C PRO A 40 -13.40 6.85 3.85
N ASP A 41 -13.80 7.97 3.23
CA ASP A 41 -12.90 8.98 2.69
C ASP A 41 -12.06 9.68 3.78
N VAL A 42 -12.62 9.87 4.98
CA VAL A 42 -11.91 10.43 6.13
C VAL A 42 -10.83 9.47 6.57
N VAL A 43 -11.13 8.18 6.70
CA VAL A 43 -10.16 7.15 7.09
C VAL A 43 -9.04 7.03 6.05
N MET A 44 -9.36 7.13 4.76
CA MET A 44 -8.36 7.14 3.68
C MET A 44 -7.40 8.34 3.81
N ARG A 45 -7.91 9.55 4.10
CA ARG A 45 -7.05 10.72 4.34
C ARG A 45 -6.17 10.58 5.59
N LEU A 46 -6.69 9.94 6.63
CA LEU A 46 -5.90 9.64 7.84
C LEU A 46 -4.79 8.63 7.55
N LEU A 47 -5.05 7.59 6.75
CA LEU A 47 -4.01 6.65 6.30
C LEU A 47 -2.93 7.36 5.49
N ALA A 48 -3.30 8.23 4.54
CA ALA A 48 -2.33 9.02 3.77
C ALA A 48 -1.48 9.92 4.68
N THR A 49 -2.09 10.54 5.69
CA THR A 49 -1.39 11.36 6.70
C THR A 49 -0.41 10.53 7.52
N ALA A 50 -0.80 9.30 7.90
CA ALA A 50 0.06 8.38 8.62
C ALA A 50 1.27 7.97 7.76
N ILE A 51 1.07 7.64 6.48
CA ILE A 51 2.16 7.32 5.54
C ILE A 51 3.15 8.49 5.44
N GLY A 52 2.67 9.72 5.26
CA GLY A 52 3.53 10.91 5.21
C GLY A 52 4.30 11.16 6.52
N SER A 53 3.70 10.82 7.66
CA SER A 53 4.38 10.90 8.97
C SER A 53 5.46 9.85 9.14
N THR A 54 5.18 8.61 8.74
CA THR A 54 6.18 7.53 8.70
C THR A 54 7.33 7.90 7.78
N TYR A 55 7.07 8.43 6.58
CA TYR A 55 8.12 8.90 5.68
C TYR A 55 9.01 9.93 6.36
N ARG A 56 8.44 10.96 6.99
CA ARG A 56 9.20 12.01 7.68
C ARG A 56 10.11 11.44 8.78
N GLU A 57 9.59 10.52 9.57
CA GLU A 57 10.37 9.87 10.65
C GLU A 57 11.51 9.02 10.09
N VAL A 58 11.24 8.22 9.05
CA VAL A 58 12.26 7.40 8.39
C VAL A 58 13.31 8.30 7.72
N ALA A 59 12.91 9.34 6.98
CA ALA A 59 13.81 10.30 6.37
C ALA A 59 14.71 10.99 7.41
N ALA A 60 14.14 11.46 8.52
CA ALA A 60 14.90 12.09 9.60
C ALA A 60 15.96 11.15 10.17
N ALA A 61 15.63 9.86 10.38
CA ALA A 61 16.59 8.87 10.85
C ALA A 61 17.76 8.61 9.87
N HIS A 62 17.63 9.00 8.60
CA HIS A 62 18.64 8.81 7.56
C HIS A 62 19.40 10.11 7.20
N GLN A 63 18.94 11.27 7.67
CA GLN A 63 19.59 12.57 7.38
C GLN A 63 20.99 12.70 7.99
N ASP A 64 21.26 12.03 9.11
CA ASP A 64 22.57 12.07 9.77
C ASP A 64 23.62 11.15 9.12
N GLY A 65 23.27 10.43 8.03
CA GLY A 65 24.19 9.57 7.29
C GLY A 65 24.70 8.34 8.07
N GLN A 66 24.16 8.09 9.26
CA GLN A 66 24.56 6.99 10.15
C GLN A 66 23.95 5.66 9.75
N CYS A 67 22.91 5.67 8.90
CA CYS A 67 22.29 4.43 8.44
C CYS A 67 23.11 3.79 7.32
N PRO A 68 23.58 2.53 7.48
CA PRO A 68 24.39 1.84 6.47
C PRO A 68 23.57 1.32 5.28
N CYS A 69 22.23 1.52 5.26
CA CYS A 69 21.37 1.00 4.19
C CYS A 69 21.58 1.71 2.83
N GLY A 70 22.26 2.85 2.81
CA GLY A 70 22.58 3.59 1.59
C GLY A 70 21.45 4.47 1.03
N TRP A 71 20.24 4.39 1.59
CA TRP A 71 19.15 5.28 1.21
C TRP A 71 19.39 6.71 1.71
N ARG A 72 19.22 7.69 0.81
CA ARG A 72 19.36 9.12 1.10
C ARG A 72 18.06 9.82 0.71
N PRO A 73 17.28 10.33 1.66
CA PRO A 73 16.00 10.95 1.35
C PRO A 73 16.19 12.24 0.56
N VAL A 74 15.36 12.41 -0.47
CA VAL A 74 15.22 13.64 -1.26
C VAL A 74 13.75 14.03 -1.22
N PRO A 75 13.31 14.85 -0.24
CA PRO A 75 11.90 15.03 0.09
C PRO A 75 10.98 15.29 -1.09
N ASP A 76 11.34 16.22 -1.96
CA ASP A 76 10.48 16.58 -3.10
C ASP A 76 10.34 15.40 -4.09
N ALA A 77 11.44 14.70 -4.39
CA ALA A 77 11.44 13.56 -5.31
C ALA A 77 10.76 12.32 -4.70
N ASP A 78 11.00 12.06 -3.41
CA ASP A 78 10.41 10.92 -2.69
C ASP A 78 8.89 11.07 -2.58
N ILE A 79 8.40 12.26 -2.22
CA ILE A 79 6.97 12.52 -2.12
C ILE A 79 6.29 12.44 -3.50
N GLU A 80 6.95 12.91 -4.55
CA GLU A 80 6.44 12.78 -5.91
C GLU A 80 6.36 11.31 -6.35
N ALA A 81 7.39 10.51 -6.06
CA ALA A 81 7.36 9.08 -6.32
C ALA A 81 6.22 8.38 -5.54
N LEU A 82 6.01 8.72 -4.26
CA LEU A 82 4.90 8.19 -3.46
C LEU A 82 3.52 8.55 -4.04
N ARG A 83 3.35 9.79 -4.53
CA ARG A 83 2.13 10.21 -5.23
C ARG A 83 1.91 9.41 -6.49
N ALA A 84 2.92 9.28 -7.34
CA ALA A 84 2.86 8.50 -8.56
C ALA A 84 2.50 7.03 -8.29
N SER A 85 3.10 6.41 -7.27
CA SER A 85 2.75 5.03 -6.86
C SER A 85 1.31 4.92 -6.37
N LEU A 86 0.80 5.92 -5.63
CA LEU A 86 -0.60 5.93 -5.20
C LEU A 86 -1.56 6.07 -6.39
N GLU A 87 -1.24 6.95 -7.34
CA GLU A 87 -2.03 7.14 -8.55
C GLU A 87 -2.07 5.88 -9.41
N ASP A 88 -0.92 5.22 -9.63
CA ASP A 88 -0.82 3.97 -10.38
C ASP A 88 -1.62 2.84 -9.72
N ALA A 89 -1.47 2.68 -8.39
CA ALA A 89 -2.22 1.66 -7.64
C ALA A 89 -3.73 1.90 -7.60
N ALA A 90 -4.17 3.16 -7.67
CA ALA A 90 -5.57 3.56 -7.68
C ALA A 90 -6.20 3.55 -9.09
N ALA A 91 -5.39 3.44 -10.14
CA ALA A 91 -5.88 3.40 -11.51
C ALA A 91 -6.88 2.24 -11.67
N PRO A 92 -8.00 2.46 -12.41
CA PRO A 92 -8.91 1.37 -12.74
C PRO A 92 -8.14 0.24 -13.41
N LYS A 93 -8.22 -0.97 -12.87
CA LYS A 93 -7.78 -2.15 -13.63
C LYS A 93 -8.65 -2.20 -14.88
N MET A 94 -8.04 -2.05 -16.04
CA MET A 94 -8.72 -2.38 -17.29
C MET A 94 -9.19 -3.82 -17.13
N ALA A 95 -10.51 -4.01 -17.03
CA ALA A 95 -11.06 -5.35 -17.09
C ALA A 95 -10.59 -5.92 -18.42
N ASP A 96 -9.93 -7.08 -18.40
CA ASP A 96 -9.76 -7.87 -19.62
C ASP A 96 -11.13 -7.89 -20.30
N ASP A 97 -11.15 -7.34 -21.51
CA ASP A 97 -12.39 -7.04 -22.21
C ASP A 97 -13.21 -8.33 -22.25
N LEU A 98 -14.43 -8.35 -21.70
CA LEU A 98 -15.27 -9.56 -21.69
C LEU A 98 -15.51 -10.08 -23.12
N HIS A 99 -15.38 -9.20 -24.11
CA HIS A 99 -15.42 -9.54 -25.53
C HIS A 99 -14.22 -10.39 -26.02
N SER A 100 -13.12 -10.42 -25.27
CA SER A 100 -11.91 -11.21 -25.56
C SER A 100 -11.87 -12.56 -24.85
N MET A 101 -12.79 -12.83 -23.92
CA MET A 101 -12.84 -14.09 -23.19
C MET A 101 -13.37 -15.23 -24.07
N VAL A 102 -12.56 -16.27 -24.26
CA VAL A 102 -12.96 -17.49 -24.97
C VAL A 102 -13.99 -18.25 -24.14
N ILE A 103 -15.19 -18.48 -24.70
CA ILE A 103 -16.25 -19.27 -24.05
C ILE A 103 -15.75 -20.71 -23.84
N ALA A 104 -15.57 -21.11 -22.57
CA ALA A 104 -15.03 -22.41 -22.18
C ALA A 104 -16.09 -23.52 -21.97
N GLY A 105 -17.36 -23.26 -22.27
CA GLY A 105 -18.47 -24.20 -22.03
C GLY A 105 -19.27 -24.51 -23.29
N ARG A 106 -19.66 -25.79 -23.45
CA ARG A 106 -20.69 -26.23 -24.39
C ARG A 106 -21.73 -27.04 -23.62
N ALA A 107 -23.01 -26.75 -23.87
CA ALA A 107 -24.18 -27.39 -23.27
C ALA A 107 -24.56 -28.68 -24.00
#